data_AF-A0A8I1NXM9-F1
#
_entry.id   AF-A0A8I1NXM9-F1
#
_cell.length_a   1.000
_cell.length_b   1.000
_cell.length_c   1.000
_cell.angle_alpha   90.00
_cell.angle_beta   90.00
_cell.angle_gamma   90.00
#
_symmetry.space_group_name_H-M   'P 1'
#
loop_
_entity.id
_entity.type
_entity.pdbx_description
1 polymer ?
#
loop_
_entity_poly.entity_id
_entity_poly.type
_entity_poly.pdbx_seq_one_letter_code
_entity_poly.pdbx_strand_id
1 'polypeptide(L)' 'MEAQAAPAEKQAMRTAADQRRARAAAKLRENLLRRKQQSRARRAGEADQASGLPAAKLDESS' A
#
# COMPACT_ATOMS: atom_id res chain seq x y z
N MET A 1 29.00 19.68 -22.48
CA MET A 1 29.32 19.27 -21.10
C MET A 1 28.16 18.39 -20.62
N GLU A 2 27.99 17.20 -21.18
CA GLU A 2 26.88 16.29 -20.86
C GLU A 2 27.39 14.87 -21.07
N ALA A 3 27.29 14.00 -20.06
CA ALA A 3 27.30 12.52 -20.15
C ALA A 3 27.82 11.81 -18.87
N GLN A 4 27.63 12.33 -17.65
CA GLN A 4 28.12 11.63 -16.44
C GLN A 4 27.07 11.37 -15.32
N ALA A 5 25.81 11.81 -15.46
CA ALA A 5 24.79 11.61 -14.41
C ALA A 5 23.99 10.28 -14.47
N ALA A 6 24.03 9.56 -15.59
CA ALA A 6 23.18 8.39 -15.85
C ALA A 6 23.26 7.21 -14.85
N PRO A 7 24.40 6.86 -14.22
CA PRO A 7 24.44 5.71 -13.31
C PRO A 7 23.86 6.04 -11.93
N ALA A 8 24.02 7.26 -11.42
CA ALA A 8 23.54 7.67 -10.10
C ALA A 8 22.00 7.81 -10.08
N GLU A 9 21.41 8.34 -11.15
CA GLU A 9 19.95 8.44 -11.30
C GLU A 9 19.28 7.07 -11.36
N LYS A 10 19.86 6.12 -12.10
CA LYS A 10 19.36 4.73 -12.16
C LYS A 10 19.43 4.03 -10.80
N GLN A 11 20.46 4.31 -10.01
CA GLN A 11 20.56 3.79 -8.64
C GLN A 11 19.51 4.42 -7.72
N ALA A 12 19.31 5.74 -7.77
CA ALA A 12 18.27 6.43 -7.01
C ALA A 12 16.85 5.97 -7.39
N MET A 13 16.59 5.69 -8.66
CA MET A 13 15.31 5.11 -9.10
C MET A 13 15.07 3.71 -8.54
N ARG A 14 16.10 2.86 -8.51
CA ARG A 14 16.02 1.51 -7.92
C ARG A 14 15.69 1.57 -6.43
N THR A 15 16.39 2.42 -5.67
CA THR A 15 16.11 2.57 -4.23
C THR A 15 14.71 3.12 -3.96
N ALA A 16 14.22 4.06 -4.77
CA ALA A 16 12.85 4.57 -4.66
C ALA A 16 11.78 3.50 -5.00
N ALA A 17 12.06 2.61 -5.96
CA ALA A 17 11.19 1.49 -6.28
C ALA A 17 11.13 0.46 -5.14
N ASP A 18 12.28 0.14 -4.54
CA ASP A 18 12.37 -0.78 -3.40
C ASP A 18 11.62 -0.26 -2.18
N GLN A 19 11.74 1.04 -1.88
CA GLN A 19 10.98 1.67 -0.80
C GLN A 19 9.47 1.62 -1.04
N ARG A 20 9.01 1.85 -2.28
CA ARG A 20 7.60 1.72 -2.64
C ARG A 20 7.10 0.29 -2.42
N ARG A 21 7.88 -0.71 -2.83
CA ARG A 21 7.58 -2.13 -2.63
C ARG A 21 7.51 -2.49 -1.15
N ALA A 22 8.44 -2.00 -0.33
CA ALA A 22 8.44 -2.21 1.11
C ALA A 22 7.17 -1.65 1.77
N ARG A 23 6.77 -0.42 1.43
CA ARG A 23 5.53 0.19 1.91
C ARG A 23 4.29 -0.60 1.49
N ALA A 24 4.23 -1.03 0.23
CA ALA A 24 3.12 -1.85 -0.28
C ALA A 24 3.01 -3.19 0.46
N ALA A 25 4.13 -3.86 0.70
CA ALA A 25 4.17 -5.12 1.47
C ALA A 25 3.72 -4.93 2.92
N ALA A 26 4.17 -3.86 3.58
CA ALA A 26 3.73 -3.53 4.95
C ALA A 26 2.21 -3.29 5.00
N LYS A 27 1.68 -2.46 4.09
CA LYS A 27 0.25 -2.16 3.98
C LYS A 27 -0.58 -3.40 3.66
N LEU A 28 -0.05 -4.32 2.85
CA LEU A 28 -0.72 -5.58 2.54
C LEU A 28 -0.86 -6.45 3.79
N ARG A 29 0.20 -6.59 4.59
CA ARG A 29 0.16 -7.34 5.85
C ARG A 29 -0.87 -6.77 6.82
N GLU A 30 -0.90 -5.45 7.00
CA GLU A 30 -1.89 -4.77 7.82
C GLU A 30 -3.32 -5.06 7.35
N ASN A 31 -3.58 -4.92 6.03
CA ASN A 31 -4.90 -5.20 5.46
C ASN A 31 -5.33 -6.66 5.66
N LEU A 32 -4.41 -7.61 5.53
CA LEU A 32 -4.70 -9.02 5.76
C LEU A 32 -5.05 -9.29 7.24
N LEU A 33 -4.32 -8.68 8.17
CA LEU A 33 -4.62 -8.79 9.61
C LEU A 33 -5.98 -8.19 9.94
N ARG A 34 -6.28 -6.99 9.43
CA ARG A 34 -7.59 -6.34 9.61
C ARG A 34 -8.73 -7.19 9.04
N ARG A 35 -8.57 -7.74 7.82
CA ARG A 35 -9.58 -8.63 7.20
C ARG A 35 -9.76 -9.94 7.98
N LYS A 36 -8.67 -10.50 8.53
CA LYS A 36 -8.74 -11.70 9.39
C LYS A 36 -9.51 -11.41 10.67
N GLN A 37 -9.27 -10.27 11.31
CA GLN A 37 -10.01 -9.87 12.51
C GLN A 37 -11.49 -9.68 12.22
N GLN A 38 -11.84 -8.95 11.14
CA GLN A 38 -13.23 -8.78 10.72
C GLN A 38 -13.92 -10.11 10.42
N SER A 39 -13.26 -11.03 9.71
CA SER A 39 -13.84 -12.35 9.44
C SER A 39 -14.09 -13.16 10.72
N ARG A 40 -13.27 -13.00 11.76
CA ARG A 40 -13.51 -13.63 13.07
C ARG A 40 -14.69 -13.01 13.79
N ALA A 41 -14.77 -11.68 13.85
CA ALA A 41 -15.89 -10.95 14.45
C ALA A 41 -17.23 -11.37 13.82
N ARG A 42 -17.31 -11.41 12.48
CA ARG A 42 -18.51 -11.88 11.76
C ARG A 42 -18.91 -13.31 12.11
N ARG A 43 -17.95 -14.23 12.28
CA ARG A 43 -18.24 -15.62 12.68
C ARG A 43 -18.68 -15.71 14.14
N ALA A 44 -18.17 -14.85 15.00
CA ALA A 44 -18.54 -14.78 16.41
C ALA A 44 -19.90 -14.10 16.64
N GLY A 45 -20.56 -13.61 15.58
CA GLY A 45 -21.80 -12.85 15.69
C GLY A 45 -21.60 -11.43 16.25
N GLU A 46 -20.36 -10.95 16.32
CA GLU A 46 -20.07 -9.58 16.74
C GLU A 46 -20.50 -8.59 15.65
N ALA A 47 -21.11 -7.47 16.05
CA ALA A 47 -21.47 -6.40 15.14
C ALA A 47 -20.23 -5.89 14.39
N ASP A 48 -20.25 -5.93 13.06
CA ASP A 48 -19.16 -5.44 12.23
C ASP A 48 -19.11 -3.90 12.34
N GLN A 49 -18.25 -3.38 13.22
CA GLN A 49 -18.02 -1.94 13.40
C GLN A 49 -17.22 -1.31 12.24
N ALA A 50 -17.04 -2.03 11.13
CA ALA A 50 -16.39 -1.49 9.95
C ALA A 50 -17.25 -0.38 9.33
N SER A 51 -16.94 0.87 9.69
CA SER A 51 -17.36 2.04 8.92
C SER A 51 -16.88 1.86 7.47
N GLY A 52 -17.81 2.01 6.52
CA GLY A 52 -17.63 1.68 5.10
C GLY A 52 -16.28 2.13 4.55
N LEU A 53 -15.64 1.26 3.77
CA LEU A 53 -14.38 1.58 3.10
C LEU A 53 -14.56 2.91 2.34
N PRO A 54 -13.61 3.86 2.46
CA PRO A 54 -13.70 5.08 1.68
C PRO A 54 -13.79 4.70 0.21
N ALA A 55 -14.81 5.23 -0.49
CA ALA A 55 -14.93 5.07 -1.93
C ALA A 55 -13.57 5.42 -2.54
N ALA A 56 -13.05 4.54 -3.40
CA ALA A 56 -11.82 4.85 -4.13
C ALA A 56 -12.06 6.17 -4.87
N LYS A 57 -11.32 7.22 -4.50
CA LYS A 57 -11.32 8.47 -5.28
C LYS A 57 -10.91 8.08 -6.69
N LEU A 58 -11.86 8.06 -7.60
CA LEU A 58 -11.65 7.64 -8.99
C LEU A 58 -11.06 8.76 -9.85
N ASP A 59 -10.67 9.89 -9.25
CA ASP A 59 -10.37 11.10 -10.00
C ASP A 59 -9.32 11.96 -9.31
N GLU A 60 -8.05 11.52 -9.31
CA GLU A 60 -6.88 12.41 -9.20
C GLU A 60 -5.72 11.80 -9.99
N SER A 61 -5.98 11.51 -11.26
CA SER A 61 -4.93 11.24 -12.25
C SER A 61 -5.25 12.03 -13.52
N SER A 62 -4.92 13.32 -13.46
CA SER A 62 -4.73 14.21 -14.61
C SER A 62 -3.56 15.14 -14.27
#